data_AF-A0A7V8WHW7-F1
#
_entry.id   AF-A0A7V8WHW7-F1
#
_cell.length_a   1.000
_cell.length_b   1.000
_cell.length_c   1.000
_cell.angle_alpha   90.00
_cell.angle_beta   90.00
_cell.angle_gamma   90.00
#
_symmetry.space_group_name_H-M   'P 1'
#
loop_
_entity.id
_entity.type
_entity.pdbx_description
1 polymer ?
#
loop_
_entity_poly.entity_id
_entity_poly.type
_entity_poly.pdbx_seq_one_letter_code
_entity_poly.pdbx_strand_id
1 'polypeptide(L)'
;MSGTWAITGEKKTAGLNKPRRPFMRGGLGAFETAVRFERLTFGSLGTDGIASFSVRADVLETASDHVTTIGGSWYLNQWVKIQLNAVREAVTSPRRG
;
A
#
# COMPACT_ATOMS: atom_id res chain seq x y z
N MET A 1 -3.96 10.97 3.08
CA MET A 1 -5.13 10.15 2.64
C MET A 1 -4.68 8.71 2.51
N SER A 2 -5.53 7.73 2.83
CA SER A 2 -5.22 6.30 2.67
C SER A 2 -6.38 5.53 2.04
N GLY A 3 -6.04 4.52 1.25
CA GLY A 3 -7.01 3.61 0.62
C GLY A 3 -6.43 2.22 0.48
N THR A 4 -7.25 1.20 0.74
CA THR A 4 -6.88 -0.22 0.63
C THR A 4 -7.91 -0.96 -0.20
N TRP A 5 -7.44 -1.69 -1.20
CA TRP A 5 -8.28 -2.61 -1.99
C TRP A 5 -7.77 -4.03 -1.83
N ALA A 6 -8.68 -4.98 -1.63
CA ALA A 6 -8.37 -6.40 -1.55
C ALA A 6 -9.24 -7.19 -2.53
N ILE A 7 -8.61 -7.98 -3.39
CA ILE A 7 -9.26 -8.84 -4.38
C ILE A 7 -8.94 -10.28 -4.02
N THR A 8 -9.95 -11.15 -4.04
CA THR A 8 -9.78 -12.56 -3.75
C THR A 8 -10.36 -13.43 -4.85
N GLY A 9 -9.64 -14.51 -5.20
CA GLY A 9 -10.07 -15.50 -6.18
C GLY A 9 -11.12 -16.49 -5.65
N GLU A 10 -11.43 -16.49 -4.35
CA GLU A 10 -12.43 -17.38 -3.76
C GLU A 10 -13.63 -16.64 -3.17
N LYS A 11 -14.79 -17.32 -3.11
CA LYS A 11 -15.99 -16.75 -2.49
C LYS A 11 -15.70 -16.43 -1.01
N LYS A 12 -15.84 -15.15 -0.64
CA LYS A 12 -15.62 -14.62 0.73
C LYS A 12 -16.32 -15.42 1.85
N THR A 13 -17.40 -16.13 1.56
CA THR A 13 -18.26 -16.78 2.58
C THR A 13 -17.61 -17.96 3.32
N ALA A 14 -16.57 -18.59 2.78
CA ALA A 14 -15.90 -19.73 3.43
C ALA A 14 -14.57 -19.37 4.14
N GLY A 15 -14.08 -18.14 3.96
CA GLY A 15 -12.76 -17.70 4.43
C GLY A 15 -11.60 -18.25 3.58
N LEU A 16 -10.55 -17.46 3.42
CA LEU A 16 -9.39 -17.79 2.58
C LEU A 16 -8.48 -18.88 3.16
N ASN A 17 -8.61 -19.17 4.46
CA ASN A 17 -7.79 -20.15 5.18
C ASN A 17 -8.19 -21.62 4.86
N LYS A 18 -9.31 -21.82 4.16
CA LYS A 18 -9.78 -23.14 3.73
C LYS A 18 -10.07 -23.10 2.22
N PRO A 19 -9.01 -23.10 1.38
CA PRO A 19 -9.18 -23.04 -0.07
C PRO A 19 -10.08 -24.18 -0.55
N ARG A 20 -11.07 -23.86 -1.41
CA ARG A 20 -12.03 -24.83 -1.96
C ARG A 20 -11.34 -25.93 -2.78
N ARG A 21 -10.22 -25.61 -3.41
CA ARG A 21 -9.37 -26.56 -4.14
C ARG A 21 -7.90 -26.39 -3.71
N PRO A 22 -7.45 -27.11 -2.67
CA PRO A 22 -6.08 -27.01 -2.18
C PRO A 22 -5.04 -27.43 -3.22
N PHE A 23 -3.87 -26.80 -3.16
CA PHE A 23 -2.66 -27.23 -3.85
C PHE A 23 -2.33 -28.68 -3.47
N MET A 24 -1.99 -29.53 -4.45
CA MET A 24 -1.84 -31.01 -4.35
C MET A 24 -3.13 -31.85 -4.23
N ARG A 25 -4.33 -31.25 -4.18
CA ARG A 25 -5.63 -31.98 -4.21
C ARG A 25 -6.51 -31.60 -5.41
N GLY A 26 -5.88 -31.19 -6.51
CA GLY A 26 -6.58 -30.84 -7.76
C GLY A 26 -6.91 -29.35 -7.93
N GLY A 27 -6.29 -28.46 -7.14
CA GLY A 27 -6.40 -27.02 -7.34
C GLY A 27 -5.08 -26.28 -7.17
N LEU A 28 -5.13 -24.97 -7.40
CA LEU A 28 -4.02 -24.06 -7.19
C LEU A 28 -4.04 -23.41 -5.79
N GLY A 29 -5.02 -23.70 -4.92
CA GLY A 29 -5.22 -22.96 -3.67
C GLY A 29 -6.00 -21.65 -3.87
N ALA A 30 -5.92 -20.73 -2.91
CA ALA A 30 -6.60 -19.43 -2.96
C ALA A 30 -5.61 -18.27 -3.01
N PHE A 31 -5.90 -17.27 -3.84
CA PHE A 31 -5.10 -16.05 -3.94
C PHE A 31 -5.87 -14.84 -3.41
N GLU A 32 -5.13 -13.98 -2.75
CA GLU A 32 -5.58 -12.68 -2.25
C GLU A 32 -4.53 -11.65 -2.63
N THR A 33 -4.95 -10.56 -3.25
CA THR A 33 -4.07 -9.43 -3.55
C THR A 33 -4.60 -8.21 -2.83
N ALA A 34 -3.68 -7.39 -2.32
CA ALA A 34 -3.99 -6.15 -1.65
C ALA A 34 -3.13 -5.02 -2.21
N VAL A 35 -3.72 -3.85 -2.38
CA VAL A 35 -2.97 -2.63 -2.70
C VAL A 35 -3.34 -1.56 -1.69
N ARG A 36 -2.32 -0.90 -1.13
CA ARG A 36 -2.46 0.18 -0.16
C ARG A 36 -1.74 1.43 -0.67
N PHE A 37 -2.45 2.54 -0.71
CA PHE A 37 -1.91 3.85 -1.10
C PHE A 37 -1.94 4.78 0.10
N GLU A 38 -0.84 5.47 0.34
CA GLU A 38 -0.70 6.49 1.38
C GLU A 38 -0.10 7.76 0.79
N ARG A 39 -0.67 8.90 1.17
CA ARG A 39 -0.12 10.23 0.89
C ARG A 39 0.02 11.01 2.18
N LEU A 40 1.25 11.45 2.44
CA LEU A 40 1.62 12.38 3.51
C LEU A 40 1.95 13.73 2.87
N THR A 41 1.33 14.79 3.38
CA THR A 41 1.58 16.15 2.89
C THR A 41 2.00 17.00 4.08
N PHE A 42 3.16 17.63 3.97
CA PHE A 42 3.72 18.54 4.96
C PHE A 42 3.61 19.96 4.43
N GLY A 43 3.05 20.88 5.21
CA GLY A 43 2.92 22.30 4.87
C GLY A 43 2.73 23.16 6.13
N SER A 44 2.93 24.47 6.01
CA SER A 44 2.68 25.46 7.08
C SER A 44 1.29 26.09 6.96
N LEU A 45 0.71 26.53 8.08
CA LEU A 45 -0.53 27.31 8.09
C LEU A 45 -0.32 28.78 7.65
N GLY A 46 0.91 29.30 7.72
CA GLY A 46 1.26 30.64 7.26
C GLY A 46 1.37 30.68 5.73
N THR A 47 0.61 31.57 5.09
CA THR A 47 0.62 31.80 3.63
C THR A 47 1.34 33.08 3.22
N ASP A 48 1.69 33.96 4.17
CA ASP A 48 2.32 35.25 3.90
C ASP A 48 3.82 35.17 4.15
N GLY A 49 4.61 34.97 3.09
CA GLY A 49 6.07 34.93 3.15
C GLY A 49 6.72 34.13 2.01
N ILE A 50 8.04 34.19 1.90
CA ILE A 50 8.80 33.39 0.94
C ILE A 50 8.86 31.95 1.45
N ALA A 51 8.26 31.02 0.71
CA ALA A 51 8.27 29.60 1.06
C ALA A 51 9.68 29.01 1.01
N SER A 52 10.02 28.21 2.02
CA SER A 52 11.36 27.63 2.18
C SER A 52 11.30 26.25 2.82
N PHE A 53 12.27 25.39 2.50
CA PHE A 53 12.42 24.05 3.11
C PHE A 53 13.20 24.09 4.44
N SER A 54 13.57 25.28 4.93
CA SER A 54 14.27 25.43 6.19
C SER A 54 13.35 25.07 7.35
N VAL A 55 13.85 24.28 8.31
CA VAL A 55 13.14 23.89 9.55
C VAL A 55 12.75 25.12 10.39
N ARG A 56 13.34 26.30 10.11
CA ARG A 56 13.04 27.58 10.78
C ARG A 56 12.25 28.57 9.92
N ALA A 57 11.70 28.16 8.77
CA ALA A 57 10.91 29.04 7.93
C ALA A 57 9.48 29.19 8.47
N ASP A 58 8.95 30.42 8.48
CA ASP A 58 7.54 30.70 8.81
C ASP A 58 6.57 30.13 7.75
N VAL A 59 7.04 30.01 6.51
CA VAL A 59 6.29 29.43 5.38
C VAL A 59 7.07 28.22 4.84
N LEU A 60 6.54 27.02 5.07
CA LEU A 60 7.10 25.75 4.58
C LEU A 60 6.57 25.43 3.18
N GLU A 61 7.49 25.19 2.25
CA GLU A 61 7.14 24.68 0.92
C GLU A 61 6.46 23.31 1.06
N THR A 62 5.35 23.10 0.36
CA THR A 62 4.56 21.86 0.50
C THR A 62 5.34 20.66 -0.05
N ALA A 63 5.74 19.74 0.83
CA ALA A 63 6.35 18.47 0.44
C ALA A 63 5.30 17.35 0.50
N SER A 64 5.15 16.59 -0.58
CA SER A 64 4.23 15.45 -0.66
C SER A 64 5.01 14.16 -0.82
N ASP A 65 4.83 13.24 0.11
CA ASP A 65 5.35 11.89 0.06
C ASP A 65 4.23 10.88 -0.27
N HIS A 66 4.56 9.92 -1.14
CA HIS A 66 3.63 8.93 -1.67
C HIS A 66 4.21 7.53 -1.46
N VAL A 67 3.50 6.71 -0.68
CA VAL A 67 3.85 5.31 -0.47
C VAL A 67 2.79 4.43 -1.12
N THR A 68 3.23 3.53 -1.99
CA THR A 68 2.37 2.50 -2.60
C THR A 68 2.87 1.13 -2.18
N THR A 69 2.02 0.35 -1.53
CA THR A 69 2.29 -1.02 -1.11
C THR A 69 1.42 -1.97 -1.90
N ILE A 70 2.03 -2.94 -2.56
CA ILE A 70 1.36 -4.01 -3.29
C ILE A 70 1.69 -5.33 -2.59
N GLY A 71 0.67 -6.06 -2.18
CA GLY A 71 0.79 -7.32 -1.47
C GLY A 71 0.01 -8.44 -2.15
N GLY A 72 0.54 -9.65 -2.06
CA GLY A 72 -0.10 -10.88 -2.52
C GLY A 72 0.03 -11.95 -1.45
N SER A 73 -1.04 -12.71 -1.23
CA SER A 73 -1.08 -13.87 -0.35
C SER A 73 -1.61 -15.06 -1.12
N TRP A 74 -0.91 -16.17 -1.04
CA TRP A 74 -1.27 -17.44 -1.65
C TRP A 74 -1.44 -18.52 -0.58
N TYR A 75 -2.68 -18.97 -0.40
CA TYR A 75 -3.07 -20.02 0.51
C TYR A 75 -3.05 -21.35 -0.24
N LEU A 76 -1.95 -22.10 -0.10
CA LEU A 76 -1.78 -23.39 -0.78
C LEU A 76 -2.73 -24.43 -0.18
N ASN A 77 -2.83 -24.46 1.14
CA ASN A 77 -3.72 -25.32 1.90
C ASN A 77 -4.02 -24.66 3.27
N GLN A 78 -4.69 -25.38 4.16
CA GLN A 78 -5.03 -24.84 5.49
C GLN A 78 -3.85 -24.68 6.45
N TRP A 79 -2.66 -25.15 6.08
CA TRP A 79 -1.44 -25.11 6.89
C TRP A 79 -0.39 -24.16 6.33
N VAL A 80 -0.37 -23.94 5.01
CA VAL A 80 0.69 -23.21 4.31
C VAL A 80 0.11 -22.01 3.58
N LYS A 81 0.64 -20.83 3.93
CA LYS A 81 0.39 -19.55 3.29
C LYS A 81 1.72 -18.93 2.87
N ILE A 82 1.81 -18.48 1.62
CA ILE A 82 2.92 -17.70 1.10
C ILE A 82 2.47 -16.24 0.97
N GLN A 83 3.29 -15.29 1.42
CA GLN A 83 3.00 -13.86 1.28
C GLN A 83 4.17 -13.15 0.62
N LEU A 84 3.86 -12.24 -0.30
CA LEU A 84 4.81 -11.36 -0.95
C LEU A 84 4.31 -9.93 -0.81
N ASN A 85 5.15 -9.02 -0.31
CA ASN A 85 4.85 -7.60 -0.25
C ASN A 85 5.96 -6.82 -0.96
N ALA A 86 5.57 -5.91 -1.83
CA ALA A 86 6.43 -4.95 -2.48
C ALA A 86 5.99 -3.55 -2.06
N VAL A 87 6.91 -2.78 -1.48
CA VAL A 87 6.68 -1.40 -1.08
C VAL A 87 7.48 -0.50 -2.00
N ARG A 88 6.82 0.49 -2.59
CA ARG A 88 7.46 1.54 -3.39
C ARG A 88 7.16 2.89 -2.77
N GLU A 89 8.22 3.57 -2.38
CA GLU A 89 8.19 4.95 -1.90
C GLU A 89 8.57 5.87 -3.06
N ALA A 90 7.79 6.95 -3.23
CA ALA A 90 8.03 7.97 -4.21
C ALA A 90 7.89 9.34 -3.53
N VAL A 91 9.01 9.87 -3.04
CA VAL A 91 9.08 11.22 -2.51
C VAL A 91 9.00 12.20 -3.68
N THR A 92 7.91 12.95 -3.79
CA THR A 92 7.80 14.03 -4.77
C THR A 92 8.30 15.32 -4.12
N SER A 93 9.59 15.59 -4.28
CA SER A 93 10.16 16.91 -3.96
C SER A 93 9.97 17.85 -5.17
N PRO A 94 9.55 19.12 -5.00
CA PRO A 94 9.36 20.09 -6.09
C PRO A 94 10.61 20.43 -6.94
N ARG A 95 11.78 19.83 -6.68
CA ARG A 95 13.01 20.04 -7.45
C ARG A 95 13.63 18.74 -7.95
N ARG A 96 13.15 18.29 -9.11
CA ARG A 96 13.99 17.78 -10.21
C ARG A 96 13.42 18.30 -11.53
N GLY A 97 13.84 19.53 -11.84
CA GLY A 97 13.73 20.24 -13.11
C GLY A 97 14.85 21.25 -13.14
#